data_AF-A0A8S8XF91-F1
#
_entry.id   AF-A0A8S8XF91-F1
#
_cell.length_a   1.000
_cell.length_b   1.000
_cell.length_c   1.000
_cell.angle_alpha   90.00
_cell.angle_beta   90.00
_cell.angle_gamma   90.00
#
_symmetry.space_group_name_H-M   'P 1'
#
loop_
_entity.id
_entity.type
_entity.pdbx_description
1 polymer ?
#
loop_
_entity_poly.entity_id
_entity_poly.type
_entity_poly.pdbx_seq_one_letter_code
_entity_poly.pdbx_strand_id
1 'polypeptide(L)' 'MGGFAVIETFSIDGAEMCCGLKLRRYSEDMLVELLGENWQLLRSINHVYTNPSGGERPYISTVFQRK' A
#
# COMPACT_ATOMS: atom_id res chain seq x y z
N MET A 1 -14.69 -15.67 -13.57
CA MET A 1 -14.73 -14.42 -12.78
C MET A 1 -13.49 -14.42 -11.91
N GLY A 2 -12.56 -13.48 -12.12
CA GLY A 2 -11.33 -13.38 -11.32
C GLY A 2 -11.58 -12.75 -9.95
N GLY A 3 -10.66 -12.96 -9.01
CA GLY A 3 -10.66 -12.30 -7.70
C GLY A 3 -9.94 -10.95 -7.75
N PHE A 4 -10.30 -10.05 -6.84
CA PHE A 4 -9.61 -8.76 -6.67
C PHE A 4 -8.95 -8.68 -5.30
N ALA A 5 -7.80 -8.02 -5.22
CA ALA A 5 -7.13 -7.68 -3.98
C ALA A 5 -6.98 -6.15 -3.90
N VAL A 6 -7.51 -5.56 -2.84
CA VAL A 6 -7.33 -4.14 -2.52
C VAL A 6 -6.39 -4.06 -1.33
N ILE A 7 -5.26 -3.38 -1.50
CA ILE A 7 -4.23 -3.27 -0.46
C ILE A 7 -3.97 -1.80 -0.19
N GLU A 8 -4.14 -1.39 1.06
CA GLU A 8 -3.74 -0.09 1.57
C GLU A 8 -2.72 -0.30 2.70
N THR A 9 -1.55 0.31 2.56
CA THR A 9 -0.45 0.13 3.51
C THR A 9 0.46 1.35 3.53
N PHE A 10 1.30 1.45 4.55
CA PHE A 10 2.24 2.56 4.67
C PHE A 10 3.15 2.62 3.44
N SER A 11 3.16 3.78 2.78
CA SER A 11 4.09 4.04 1.68
C SER A 11 5.53 4.10 2.19
N ILE A 12 6.51 4.07 1.28
CA ILE A 12 7.93 4.27 1.64
C ILE A 12 8.18 5.60 2.38
N ASP A 13 7.38 6.62 2.10
CA ASP A 13 7.43 7.93 2.76
C ASP A 13 6.61 7.97 4.05
N GLY A 14 5.95 6.86 4.39
CA GLY A 14 5.15 6.69 5.60
C GLY A 14 5.99 6.58 6.87
N ALA A 15 5.29 6.50 8.01
CA ALA A 15 5.92 6.32 9.31
C ALA A 15 6.80 5.05 9.36
N GLU A 16 7.94 5.14 10.04
CA GLU A 16 8.85 3.99 10.20
C GLU A 16 8.45 3.07 11.36
N MET A 17 7.67 3.60 12.31
CA MET A 17 7.21 2.90 13.49
C MET A 17 5.74 3.23 13.79
N CYS A 18 5.02 2.25 14.33
CA CYS A 18 3.68 2.43 14.86
C CYS A 18 3.54 1.60 16.15
N CYS A 19 3.04 2.21 17.22
CA CYS A 19 2.87 1.56 18.53
C CYS A 19 4.14 0.82 19.04
N GLY A 20 5.33 1.40 18.78
CA GLY A 20 6.61 0.82 19.18
C GLY A 20 7.12 -0.33 18.28
N LEU A 21 6.39 -0.67 17.21
CA LEU A 21 6.78 -1.70 16.26
C LEU A 21 7.31 -1.09 14.97
N LYS A 22 8.39 -1.66 14.44
CA LYS A 22 8.95 -1.29 13.15
C LYS A 22 7.97 -1.66 12.04
N LEU A 23 7.64 -0.69 11.19
CA LEU A 23 6.75 -0.89 10.06
C LEU A 23 7.51 -1.43 8.85
N ARG A 24 6.89 -2.37 8.15
CA ARG A 24 7.26 -2.65 6.75
C ARG A 24 6.44 -1.72 5.87
N ARG A 25 7.15 -0.90 5.12
CA ARG A 25 6.61 0.05 4.14
C ARG A 25 6.73 -0.55 2.74
N TYR A 26 5.90 -0.08 1.82
CA TYR A 26 5.87 -0.60 0.46
C TYR A 26 5.83 0.52 -0.58
N SER A 27 6.54 0.31 -1.68
CA SER A 27 6.29 0.99 -2.95
C SER A 27 5.34 0.16 -3.81
N GLU A 28 4.90 0.73 -4.93
CA GLU A 28 4.15 0.00 -5.96
C GLU A 28 4.91 -1.24 -6.44
N ASP A 29 6.18 -1.06 -6.83
CA ASP A 29 7.03 -2.14 -7.35
C ASP A 29 7.16 -3.28 -6.34
N MET A 30 7.32 -2.96 -5.06
CA MET A 30 7.40 -3.97 -3.99
C MET A 30 6.10 -4.76 -3.85
N LEU A 31 4.93 -4.12 -4.04
CA LEU A 31 3.64 -4.81 -4.00
C LEU A 31 3.45 -5.68 -5.25
N VAL A 32 3.85 -5.19 -6.43
CA VAL A 32 3.84 -5.97 -7.67
C VAL A 32 4.72 -7.21 -7.53
N GLU A 33 5.94 -7.07 -7.02
CA GLU A 33 6.85 -8.17 -6.74
C GLU A 33 6.28 -9.14 -5.71
N LEU A 34 5.68 -8.63 -4.63
CA LEU A 34 5.11 -9.43 -3.55
C LEU A 34 3.94 -10.32 -4.02
N LEU A 35 3.01 -9.79 -4.81
CA LEU A 35 1.88 -10.58 -5.32
C LEU A 35 2.30 -11.52 -6.46
N GLY A 36 3.30 -11.12 -7.24
CA GLY A 36 3.88 -11.91 -8.30
C GLY A 36 2.98 -12.08 -9.53
N GLU A 37 3.42 -12.94 -10.44
CA GLU A 37 2.93 -13.01 -11.81
C GLU A 37 1.47 -13.44 -11.97
N ASN A 38 0.84 -14.02 -10.94
CA ASN A 38 -0.57 -14.42 -10.99
C ASN A 38 -1.55 -13.25 -10.85
N TRP A 39 -1.03 -12.07 -10.54
CA TRP A 39 -1.81 -10.85 -10.33
C TRP A 39 -1.42 -9.78 -11.36
N GLN A 40 -2.40 -8.99 -11.75
CA GLN A 40 -2.23 -7.81 -12.57
C GLN A 40 -2.57 -6.58 -11.74
N LEU A 41 -1.65 -5.62 -11.66
CA LEU A 41 -1.94 -4.32 -11.08
C LEU A 41 -2.88 -3.55 -12.01
N LEU A 42 -4.02 -3.12 -11.49
CA LEU A 42 -5.00 -2.31 -12.21
C LEU A 42 -4.90 -0.83 -11.87
N ARG A 43 -4.59 -0.52 -10.61
CA ARG A 43 -4.48 0.86 -10.11
C ARG A 43 -3.56 0.92 -8.91
N SER A 44 -2.82 2.01 -8.80
CA SER A 44 -1.96 2.34 -7.68
C SER A 44 -1.98 3.85 -7.45
N ILE A 45 -2.02 4.28 -6.19
CA ILE A 45 -2.02 5.69 -5.81
C ILE A 45 -1.26 5.85 -4.51
N ASN A 46 -0.29 6.77 -4.49
CA ASN A 46 0.25 7.32 -3.27
C ASN A 46 -0.59 8.52 -2.84
N HIS A 47 -1.00 8.56 -1.58
CA HIS A 47 -1.79 9.66 -1.04
C HIS A 47 -1.44 9.92 0.42
N VAL A 48 -1.72 11.12 0.91
CA VAL A 48 -1.48 11.49 2.30
C VAL A 48 -2.81 11.61 3.02
N TYR A 49 -3.01 10.77 4.03
CA TYR A 49 -4.11 10.92 4.98
C TYR A 49 -3.66 11.84 6.12
N THR A 50 -4.41 12.91 6.38
CA THR A 50 -4.20 13.76 7.55
C THR A 50 -5.17 13.34 8.64
N ASN A 51 -4.63 12.90 9.78
CA ASN A 51 -5.46 12.52 10.92
C ASN A 51 -6.15 13.76 11.55
N PRO A 52 -7.17 13.58 12.41
CA PRO A 52 -7.87 14.71 13.03
C PRO A 52 -6.99 15.65 13.87
N SER A 53 -5.81 15.19 14.31
CA SER A 53 -4.83 16.00 15.02
C SER A 53 -3.85 16.74 14.08
N GLY A 54 -4.05 16.68 12.76
CA GLY A 54 -3.19 17.31 11.76
C GLY A 54 -1.94 16.50 11.37
N GLY A 55 -1.79 15.28 11.88
CA GLY A 55 -0.64 14.43 11.56
C GLY A 55 -0.79 13.77 10.19
N GLU A 56 0.17 14.02 9.30
CA GLU A 56 0.23 13.38 7.98
C GLU A 56 0.62 11.90 8.06
N ARG A 57 -0.01 11.09 7.21
CA ARG A 57 0.21 9.65 7.07
C ARG A 57 0.23 9.29 5.59
N PRO A 58 1.42 9.22 4.98
CA PRO A 58 1.58 8.78 3.60
C PRO A 58 1.27 7.27 3.43
N TYR A 59 0.28 6.95 2.60
CA TYR A 59 -0.16 5.59 2.27
C TYR A 59 -0.04 5.32 0.76
N ILE A 60 0.11 4.04 0.42
CA ILE A 60 -0.10 3.54 -0.94
C ILE A 60 -1.34 2.65 -0.96
N SER A 61 -2.22 2.88 -1.94
CA SER A 61 -3.43 2.07 -2.16
C SER A 61 -3.39 1.47 -3.56
N THR A 62 -3.61 0.17 -3.66
CA THR A 62 -3.53 -0.58 -4.91
C THR A 62 -4.74 -1.47 -5.11
N VAL A 63 -5.06 -1.74 -6.38
CA VAL A 63 -6.06 -2.72 -6.80
C VAL A 63 -5.39 -3.70 -7.76
N PHE A 64 -5.42 -4.97 -7.41
CA PHE A 64 -4.96 -6.07 -8.26
C PHE A 64 -6.13 -6.94 -8.68
N GLN A 65 -6.03 -7.54 -9.86
CA GLN A 65 -6.93 -8.58 -10.35
C GLN A 65 -6.15 -9.86 -10.57
N ARG A 66 -6.69 -10.98 -10.09
CA ARG A 66 -6.14 -12.31 -10.36
C ARG A 66 -6.39 -12.65 -11.82
N LYS A 67 -5.32 -13.08 -12.52
CA LYS A 67 -5.38 -13.57 -13.90
C LYS A 67 -6.31 -14.77 -14.04
#